data_AF-A0A529ZC63-F1
#
_entry.id   AF-A0A529ZC63-F1
#
_cell.length_a   1.000
_cell.length_b   1.000
_cell.length_c   1.000
_cell.angle_alpha   90.00
_cell.angle_beta   90.00
_cell.angle_gamma   90.00
#
_symmetry.space_group_name_H-M   'P 1'
#
loop_
_entity.id
_entity.type
_entity.pdbx_description
1 polymer ?
#
loop_
_entity_poly.entity_id
_entity_poly.type
_entity_poly.pdbx_seq_one_letter_code
_entity_poly.pdbx_strand_id
1 'polypeptide(L)' 'SAPDIAHLGIANPIATIWSSAMMLEHLGERAAAGRIMKALEATTTRGIGTTAGKDRTEAITAAVVAALT' A
#
# COMPACT_ATOMS: atom_id res chain seq x y z
N SER A 1 2.54 -0.88 -16.47
CA SER A 1 1.21 -1.49 -16.69
C SER A 1 1.17 -2.97 -16.32
N ALA A 2 2.30 -3.69 -16.31
CA ALA A 2 2.39 -5.11 -15.93
C ALA A 2 1.24 -5.94 -16.58
N PRO A 3 1.17 -5.95 -17.93
CA PRO A 3 0.01 -6.47 -18.67
C PRO A 3 -0.21 -7.97 -18.44
N ASP A 4 0.87 -8.69 -18.13
CA ASP A 4 0.90 -10.10 -17.74
C ASP A 4 0.08 -10.39 -16.48
N ILE A 5 -0.05 -9.44 -15.55
CA ILE A 5 -0.78 -9.60 -14.28
C ILE A 5 -2.03 -8.74 -14.14
N ALA A 6 -2.33 -7.88 -15.12
CA ALA A 6 -3.37 -6.85 -15.01
C ALA A 6 -4.78 -7.41 -14.70
N HIS A 7 -5.08 -8.64 -15.10
CA HIS A 7 -6.37 -9.31 -14.91
C HIS A 7 -6.38 -10.29 -13.73
N LEU A 8 -5.26 -10.45 -13.02
CA LEU A 8 -5.09 -11.47 -11.99
C LEU A 8 -5.44 -10.99 -10.56
N GLY A 9 -5.52 -9.67 -10.34
CA GLY A 9 -5.78 -9.11 -9.01
C GLY A 9 -4.66 -9.38 -8.00
N ILE A 10 -3.41 -9.51 -8.48
CA ILE A 10 -2.19 -9.74 -7.68
C ILE A 10 -1.18 -8.60 -7.80
N ALA A 11 -1.55 -7.51 -8.46
CA ALA A 11 -0.71 -6.32 -8.52
C ALA A 11 -0.54 -5.77 -7.10
N ASN A 12 0.71 -5.46 -6.72
CA ASN A 12 1.00 -4.94 -5.39
C ASN A 12 0.68 -3.44 -5.32
N PRO A 13 -0.32 -3.01 -4.51
CA PRO A 13 -0.75 -1.61 -4.47
C PRO A 13 0.18 -0.71 -3.62
N ILE A 14 1.18 -1.26 -2.93
CA ILE A 14 2.05 -0.50 -1.99
C ILE A 14 2.69 0.71 -2.68
N ALA A 15 3.19 0.57 -3.90
CA ALA A 15 3.84 1.67 -4.62
C ALA A 15 2.89 2.85 -4.87
N THR A 16 1.64 2.58 -5.25
CA THR A 16 0.61 3.60 -5.46
C THR A 16 0.22 4.26 -4.14
N ILE A 17 0.09 3.49 -3.06
CA ILE A 17 -0.26 4.00 -1.73
C ILE A 17 0.87 4.89 -1.19
N TRP A 18 2.12 4.48 -1.32
CA TRP A 18 3.27 5.31 -0.92
C TRP A 18 3.35 6.59 -1.77
N SER A 19 3.15 6.50 -3.08
CA SER A 19 3.07 7.70 -3.93
C SER A 19 2.00 8.69 -3.45
N SER A 20 0.88 8.17 -2.96
CA SER A 20 -0.19 8.99 -2.37
C SER A 20 0.23 9.66 -1.05
N ALA A 21 1.01 8.97 -0.20
CA ALA A 21 1.61 9.57 1.00
C ALA A 21 2.60 10.68 0.64
N MET A 22 3.45 10.48 -0.37
CA MET A 22 4.37 11.51 -0.88
C MET A 22 3.61 12.72 -1.43
N MET A 23 2.50 12.49 -2.13
CA MET A 23 1.62 13.55 -2.62
C MET A 23 1.02 14.36 -1.46
N LEU A 24 0.51 13.69 -0.41
CA LEU A 24 -0.04 14.37 0.76
C LEU A 24 1.04 15.19 1.48
N GLU A 25 2.26 14.67 1.61
CA GLU A 25 3.38 15.43 2.17
C GLU A 25 3.68 16.69 1.35
N HIS A 26 3.67 16.59 0.01
CA HIS A 26 3.85 17.74 -0.88
C HIS A 26 2.74 18.79 -0.73
N LEU A 27 1.50 18.36 -0.48
CA LEU A 27 0.35 19.24 -0.22
C LEU A 27 0.34 19.85 1.19
N GLY A 28 1.31 19.50 2.05
CA GLY A 28 1.37 19.97 3.44
C GLY A 28 0.61 19.10 4.45
N GLU A 29 -0.07 18.05 3.99
CA GLU A 29 -0.85 17.10 4.79
C GLU A 29 0.02 16.04 5.48
N ARG A 30 1.03 16.50 6.23
CA ARG A 30 2.06 15.64 6.85
C ARG A 30 1.50 14.62 7.83
N ALA A 31 0.45 14.99 8.58
CA ALA A 31 -0.19 14.07 9.52
C ALA A 31 -0.86 12.90 8.79
N ALA A 32 -1.58 13.18 7.70
CA ALA A 32 -2.21 12.15 6.88
C ALA A 32 -1.17 11.26 6.18
N ALA A 33 -0.13 11.86 5.60
CA ALA A 33 1.00 11.13 5.00
C ALA A 33 1.65 10.18 6.02
N GLY A 34 1.92 10.67 7.23
CA GLY A 34 2.50 9.87 8.32
C GLY A 34 1.62 8.69 8.74
N ARG A 35 0.30 8.85 8.78
CA ARG A 35 -0.65 7.76 9.07
C ARG A 35 -0.60 6.67 8.01
N ILE A 36 -0.54 7.05 6.72
CA ILE A 36 -0.43 6.09 5.61
C ILE A 36 0.90 5.34 5.68
N MET A 37 2.02 6.04 5.91
CA MET A 37 3.32 5.39 6.02
C MET A 37 3.39 4.41 7.18
N LYS A 38 2.87 4.78 8.36
CA LYS A 38 2.76 3.86 9.51
C LYS A 38 1.91 2.63 9.21
N ALA A 39 0.80 2.80 8.49
CA ALA A 39 -0.06 1.67 8.10
C ALA A 39 0.65 0.73 7.12
N LEU A 40 1.43 1.27 6.17
CA LEU A 40 2.27 0.48 5.26
C LEU A 40 3.36 -0.28 6.01
N GLU A 41 4.06 0.37 6.95
CA GLU A 41 5.08 -0.26 7.80
C GLU A 41 4.48 -1.40 8.64
N ALA A 42 3.35 -1.17 9.30
CA ALA A 42 2.67 -2.20 10.09
C ALA A 42 2.22 -3.40 9.23
N THR A 43 1.73 -3.13 8.02
CA THR A 43 1.30 -4.17 7.08
C THR A 43 2.48 -5.00 6.58
N THR A 44 3.55 -4.34 6.13
CA THR A 44 4.73 -5.01 5.57
C THR A 44 5.55 -5.74 6.63
N THR A 45 5.58 -5.25 7.88
CA THR A 45 6.19 -5.96 9.03
C THR A 45 5.52 -7.31 9.29
N ARG A 46 4.23 -7.44 8.98
CA ARG A 46 3.50 -8.72 9.05
C ARG A 46 3.75 -9.63 7.84
N GLY A 47 4.60 -9.22 6.90
CA GLY A 47 4.94 -9.97 5.68
C GLY A 47 3.88 -9.91 4.58
N ILE A 48 2.91 -9.01 4.67
CA ILE A 48 1.84 -8.82 3.68
C ILE A 48 2.34 -7.86 2.59
N GLY A 49 2.27 -8.29 1.33
CA GLY A 49 2.69 -7.48 0.17
C GLY A 49 4.22 -7.36 0.02
N THR A 50 5.01 -8.15 0.76
CA THR A 50 6.48 -8.13 0.66
C THR A 50 7.03 -9.10 -0.39
N THR A 51 6.23 -10.06 -0.83
CA THR A 51 6.57 -11.03 -1.89
C THR A 51 5.67 -10.80 -3.10
N ALA A 52 6.26 -10.61 -4.28
CA ALA A 52 5.52 -10.36 -5.51
C ALA A 52 4.52 -11.50 -5.81
N GLY A 53 3.26 -11.15 -6.08
CA GLY A 53 2.21 -12.11 -6.45
C GLY A 53 1.71 -13.04 -5.33
N LYS A 54 2.30 -12.99 -4.12
CA LYS A 54 1.89 -13.85 -3.00
C LYS A 54 0.52 -13.48 -2.44
N ASP A 55 0.29 -12.18 -2.22
CA ASP A 55 -0.95 -11.65 -1.67
C ASP A 55 -1.79 -10.98 -2.76
N ARG A 56 -3.12 -11.10 -2.67
CA ARG A 56 -4.04 -10.41 -3.59
C ARG A 56 -4.03 -8.91 -3.33
N THR A 57 -4.24 -8.11 -4.37
CA THR A 57 -4.32 -6.64 -4.30
C THR A 57 -5.29 -6.19 -3.20
N GLU A 58 -6.50 -6.75 -3.20
CA GLU A 58 -7.55 -6.43 -2.22
C GLU A 58 -7.14 -6.77 -0.79
N ALA A 59 -6.45 -7.90 -0.57
CA ALA A 59 -6.00 -8.32 0.75
C ALA A 59 -4.93 -7.37 1.30
N ILE A 60 -4.00 -6.92 0.44
CA ILE A 60 -2.98 -5.93 0.81
C ILE A 60 -3.68 -4.60 1.16
N THR A 61 -4.60 -4.12 0.32
CA THR A 61 -5.36 -2.89 0.59
C THR A 61 -6.14 -2.97 1.89
N ALA A 62 -6.86 -4.06 2.14
CA ALA A 62 -7.62 -4.26 3.37
C ALA A 62 -6.72 -4.27 4.61
N ALA A 63 -5.55 -4.89 4.53
CA ALA A 63 -4.58 -4.89 5.63
C ALA A 63 -4.06 -3.47 5.94
N VAL A 64 -3.76 -2.68 4.90
CA VAL A 64 -3.35 -1.27 5.07
C VAL A 64 -4.48 -0.45 5.68
N VAL A 65 -5.71 -0.58 5.19
CA VAL A 65 -6.87 0.13 5.74
C VAL A 65 -7.11 -0.23 7.20
N ALA A 66 -7.02 -1.51 7.56
CA ALA A 66 -7.16 -1.96 8.94
C ALA A 66 -6.05 -1.43 9.86
N ALA A 67 -4.88 -1.09 9.31
CA ALA A 67 -3.75 -0.52 10.05
C ALA A 67 -3.77 1.02 10.12
N LEU A 68 -4.69 1.70 9.42
CA LEU A 68 -4.87 3.15 9.53
C LEU A 68 -5.48 3.49 10.89
N THR A 69 -4.69 4.16 11.73
CA THR A 69 -5.09 4.73 13.02
C THR A 69 -5.04 6.24 12.94
#